data_AF-A0A329I2Z3-F1
#
_entry.id   AF-A0A329I2Z3-F1
#
_cell.length_a   1.000
_cell.length_b   1.000
_cell.length_c   1.000
_cell.angle_alpha   90.00
_cell.angle_beta   90.00
_cell.angle_gamma   90.00
#
_symmetry.space_group_name_H-M   'P 1'
#
loop_
_entity.id
_entity.type
_entity.pdbx_description
1 polymer ?
#
loop_
_entity_poly.entity_id
_entity_poly.type
_entity_poly.pdbx_seq_one_letter_code
_entity_poly.pdbx_strand_id
1 'polypeptide(L)'
;MRRLLALCLALAWGSALAAPHEGVARIVSDRLPIGQAQAALQLSTDWDRPHPEIRRALVIVHGRLRNAATYFRSGQTATAAAGAMADTLVIAPQFLNETDVQRHRLPDTLLRWQGNAWMGGEPALGPQPLSSFAVFDALLARLAERRLLPNLQEVVIAGHSGGGQVVQRYAVLGQGEQALAAQGIRLRYVVANPSSYAYFDAHRPDAQGQPVPFAAASSCPDFDTWKYGMQGLPAYAAGRTAASLEDHYAGLDLTYLLGAEDTNPNHPALDKGCAAEAQGPYRLARGLNYYRYLQGRHPGLRQALIEVPGVGHNGDAIFTSPAGRQALFGAGDQASARQGGGRVQ
;
A
#
# COMPACT_ATOMS: atom_id res chain seq x y z
N MET A 1 60.94 19.53 4.45
CA MET A 1 59.62 19.84 3.87
C MET A 1 58.61 18.80 4.36
N ARG A 2 57.75 19.17 5.32
CA ARG A 2 56.70 18.32 5.90
C ARG A 2 55.55 18.17 4.89
N ARG A 3 55.17 16.96 4.50
CA ARG A 3 53.95 16.70 3.72
C ARG A 3 52.86 16.22 4.67
N LEU A 4 51.81 17.04 4.80
CA LEU A 4 50.57 16.77 5.52
C LEU A 4 49.78 15.66 4.81
N LEU A 5 49.42 14.59 5.52
CA LEU A 5 48.36 13.68 5.12
C LEU A 5 47.02 14.28 5.53
N ALA A 6 46.18 14.63 4.55
CA ALA A 6 44.77 14.92 4.77
C ALA A 6 43.98 13.60 4.67
N LEU A 7 43.45 13.14 5.80
CA LEU A 7 42.56 11.98 5.86
C LEU A 7 41.13 12.45 5.52
N CYS A 8 40.65 12.16 4.31
CA CYS A 8 39.24 12.34 3.96
C CYS A 8 38.44 11.12 4.47
N LEU A 9 37.77 11.27 5.61
CA LEU A 9 36.74 10.34 6.07
C LEU A 9 35.44 10.60 5.29
N ALA A 10 35.21 9.81 4.24
CA ALA A 10 33.90 9.72 3.61
C ALA A 10 33.00 8.82 4.48
N LEU A 11 32.10 9.43 5.24
CA LEU A 11 30.99 8.75 5.90
C LEU A 11 29.96 8.35 4.85
N ALA A 12 30.08 7.14 4.32
CA ALA A 12 29.03 6.52 3.51
C ALA A 12 27.90 6.04 4.45
N TRP A 13 26.81 6.80 4.54
CA TRP A 13 25.54 6.28 5.05
C TRP A 13 24.91 5.37 4.00
N GLY A 14 25.44 4.16 3.89
CA GLY A 14 24.84 3.10 3.10
C GLY A 14 23.58 2.60 3.79
N SER A 15 22.42 3.05 3.31
CA SER A 15 21.18 2.30 3.51
C SER A 15 21.34 0.98 2.76
N ALA A 16 21.79 -0.08 3.44
CA ALA A 16 21.83 -1.41 2.86
C ALA A 16 20.39 -1.82 2.52
N LEU A 17 20.01 -1.62 1.26
CA LEU A 17 18.82 -2.23 0.69
C LEU A 17 19.08 -3.73 0.71
N ALA A 18 18.50 -4.43 1.69
CA ALA A 18 18.51 -5.89 1.69
C ALA A 18 18.01 -6.35 0.31
N ALA A 19 18.78 -7.22 -0.33
CA ALA A 19 18.37 -7.79 -1.60
C ALA A 19 16.99 -8.46 -1.42
N PRO A 20 16.06 -8.37 -2.37
CA PRO A 20 14.70 -8.91 -2.21
C PRO A 20 14.64 -10.43 -1.92
N HIS A 21 15.77 -11.13 -2.10
CA HIS A 21 15.97 -12.56 -1.86
C HIS A 21 16.50 -12.89 -0.46
N GLU A 22 16.92 -11.91 0.34
CA GLU A 22 17.27 -12.14 1.74
C GLU A 22 16.03 -12.00 2.63
N GLY A 23 15.94 -12.81 3.69
CA GLY A 23 14.90 -12.64 4.70
C GLY A 23 15.03 -11.27 5.37
N VAL A 24 13.93 -10.65 5.77
CA VAL A 24 13.89 -9.30 6.36
C VAL A 24 14.77 -9.17 7.60
N ALA A 25 15.25 -7.96 7.87
CA ALA A 25 16.08 -7.70 9.06
C ALA A 25 15.31 -7.84 10.39
N ARG A 26 14.00 -7.55 10.38
CA ARG A 26 13.16 -7.54 11.59
C ARG A 26 11.77 -8.11 11.30
N ILE A 27 11.28 -8.90 12.23
CA ILE A 27 9.88 -9.36 12.31
C ILE A 27 9.15 -8.50 13.32
N VAL A 28 7.97 -8.00 12.96
CA VAL A 28 7.10 -7.24 13.88
C VAL A 28 6.48 -8.18 14.92
N SER A 29 6.13 -7.65 16.10
CA SER A 29 5.79 -8.46 17.28
C SER A 29 4.31 -8.84 17.37
N ASP A 30 3.40 -8.00 16.89
CA ASP A 30 1.98 -8.18 17.12
C ASP A 30 1.41 -9.22 16.13
N ARG A 31 0.30 -9.86 16.53
CA ARG A 31 -0.32 -10.96 15.78
C ARG A 31 -1.81 -10.71 15.60
N LEU A 32 -2.29 -10.94 14.40
CA LEU A 32 -3.71 -10.93 14.06
C LEU A 32 -4.13 -12.38 13.78
N PRO A 33 -4.93 -12.99 14.66
CA PRO A 33 -5.47 -14.33 14.43
C PRO A 33 -6.42 -14.35 13.22
N ILE A 34 -6.29 -15.36 12.36
CA ILE A 34 -7.16 -15.62 11.21
C ILE A 34 -7.42 -17.13 11.17
N GLY A 35 -8.43 -17.58 11.92
CA GLY A 35 -8.68 -19.00 12.16
C GLY A 35 -7.48 -19.64 12.87
N GLN A 36 -6.87 -20.66 12.25
CA GLN A 36 -5.64 -21.31 12.76
C GLN A 36 -4.35 -20.60 12.32
N ALA A 37 -4.46 -19.60 11.44
CA ALA A 37 -3.35 -18.82 10.95
C ALA A 37 -3.17 -17.53 11.75
N GLN A 38 -2.00 -16.92 11.63
CA GLN A 38 -1.71 -15.59 12.18
C GLN A 38 -1.02 -14.73 11.13
N ALA A 39 -1.46 -13.47 11.01
CA ALA A 39 -0.70 -12.45 10.30
C ALA A 39 0.20 -11.68 11.27
N ALA A 40 1.41 -11.35 10.83
CA ALA A 40 2.30 -10.46 11.58
C ALA A 40 1.93 -9.00 11.30
N LEU A 41 1.89 -8.16 12.33
CA LEU A 41 1.67 -6.72 12.20
C LEU A 41 2.35 -5.96 13.34
N GLN A 42 2.40 -4.64 13.20
CA GLN A 42 2.80 -3.73 14.26
C GLN A 42 1.68 -2.74 14.56
N LEU A 43 1.39 -2.52 15.84
CA LEU A 43 0.35 -1.63 16.35
C LEU A 43 0.95 -0.47 17.14
N SER A 44 0.32 0.72 17.08
CA SER A 44 0.70 1.84 17.94
C SER A 44 0.10 1.77 19.34
N THR A 45 -0.95 0.99 19.52
CA THR A 45 -1.53 0.66 20.83
C THR A 45 -2.15 -0.74 20.81
N ASP A 46 -2.28 -1.34 21.99
CA ASP A 46 -2.88 -2.66 22.20
C ASP A 46 -4.39 -2.64 21.92
N TRP A 47 -4.78 -3.03 20.71
CA TRP A 47 -6.18 -3.06 20.27
C TRP A 47 -7.04 -4.18 20.90
N ASP A 48 -6.52 -4.95 21.87
CA ASP A 48 -7.31 -5.92 22.66
C ASP A 48 -8.04 -5.25 23.84
N ARG A 49 -7.81 -3.95 24.03
CA ARG A 49 -8.48 -3.13 25.04
C ARG A 49 -9.38 -2.07 24.40
N PRO A 50 -10.43 -1.61 25.11
CA PRO A 50 -11.24 -0.49 24.63
C PRO A 50 -10.43 0.81 24.51
N HIS A 51 -10.59 1.48 23.38
CA HIS A 51 -9.92 2.71 22.99
C HIS A 51 -10.94 3.74 22.46
N PRO A 52 -11.69 4.42 23.36
CA PRO A 52 -12.69 5.42 22.96
C PRO A 52 -12.08 6.71 22.39
N GLU A 53 -10.80 6.97 22.62
CA GLU A 53 -10.08 8.09 22.03
C GLU A 53 -9.81 7.92 20.54
N ILE A 54 -9.74 6.67 20.05
CA ILE A 54 -9.42 6.38 18.65
C ILE A 54 -10.62 6.64 17.75
N ARG A 55 -10.42 7.55 16.80
CA ARG A 55 -11.41 7.96 15.78
C ARG A 55 -10.97 7.57 14.37
N ARG A 56 -9.67 7.35 14.16
CA ARG A 56 -9.10 6.91 12.89
C ARG A 56 -8.18 5.70 13.09
N ALA A 57 -8.21 4.78 12.13
CA ALA A 57 -7.16 3.77 11.97
C ALA A 57 -6.41 4.02 10.66
N LEU A 58 -5.08 4.09 10.71
CA LEU A 58 -4.19 4.17 9.57
C LEU A 58 -3.47 2.82 9.38
N VAL A 59 -3.84 2.09 8.34
CA VAL A 59 -3.16 0.86 7.91
C VAL A 59 -2.11 1.22 6.87
N ILE A 60 -0.83 1.13 7.21
CA ILE A 60 0.28 1.50 6.32
C ILE A 60 1.04 0.26 5.83
N VAL A 61 1.02 0.04 4.51
CA VAL A 61 1.50 -1.17 3.84
C VAL A 61 2.85 -0.92 3.20
N HIS A 62 3.82 -1.77 3.57
CA HIS A 62 5.19 -1.69 3.09
C HIS A 62 5.35 -2.06 1.61
N GLY A 63 6.47 -1.65 1.01
CA GLY A 63 6.87 -2.06 -0.33
C GLY A 63 7.37 -3.52 -0.40
N ARG A 64 7.95 -3.91 -1.55
CA ARG A 64 8.45 -5.27 -1.82
C ARG A 64 9.50 -5.79 -0.82
N LEU A 65 10.13 -4.90 -0.06
CA LEU A 65 11.18 -5.23 0.91
C LEU A 65 10.63 -5.76 2.25
N ARG A 66 9.30 -5.89 2.39
CA ARG A 66 8.65 -6.49 3.57
C ARG A 66 9.03 -5.81 4.91
N ASN A 67 9.47 -4.55 4.85
CA ASN A 67 10.01 -3.79 5.97
C ASN A 67 8.92 -3.02 6.75
N ALA A 68 7.91 -3.75 7.24
CA ALA A 68 6.75 -3.20 7.96
C ALA A 68 7.14 -2.21 9.07
N ALA A 69 8.14 -2.53 9.89
CA ALA A 69 8.60 -1.64 10.97
C ALA A 69 9.10 -0.27 10.49
N THR A 70 9.64 -0.18 9.26
CA THR A 70 10.03 1.11 8.67
C THR A 70 8.81 1.91 8.26
N TYR A 71 7.85 1.28 7.60
CA TYR A 71 6.59 1.93 7.21
C TYR A 71 5.73 2.32 8.40
N PHE A 72 5.74 1.51 9.46
CA PHE A 72 5.13 1.85 10.73
C PHE A 72 5.66 3.18 11.28
N ARG A 73 7.00 3.37 11.28
CA ARG A 73 7.61 4.64 11.69
C ARG A 73 7.20 5.78 10.77
N SER A 74 7.20 5.59 9.45
CA SER A 74 6.71 6.62 8.51
C SER A 74 5.26 7.01 8.79
N GLY A 75 4.40 6.03 9.09
CA GLY A 75 3.01 6.26 9.49
C GLY A 75 2.89 7.06 10.79
N GLN A 76 3.69 6.72 11.81
CA GLN A 76 3.75 7.50 13.05
C GLN A 76 4.26 8.92 12.81
N THR A 77 5.30 9.11 12.00
CA THR A 77 5.82 10.44 11.64
C THR A 77 4.76 11.27 10.93
N ALA A 78 4.04 10.69 9.95
CA ALA A 78 2.97 11.38 9.24
C ALA A 78 1.81 11.76 10.18
N THR A 79 1.45 10.86 11.09
CA THR A 79 0.40 11.07 12.12
C THR A 79 0.79 12.19 13.09
N ALA A 80 2.04 12.18 13.59
CA ALA A 80 2.58 13.23 14.44
C ALA A 80 2.63 14.58 13.73
N ALA A 81 3.11 14.61 12.49
CA ALA A 81 3.15 15.82 11.68
C ALA A 81 1.75 16.36 11.36
N ALA A 82 0.72 15.51 11.35
CA ALA A 82 -0.68 15.93 11.20
C ALA A 82 -1.34 16.34 12.51
N GLY A 83 -0.67 16.22 13.66
CA GLY A 83 -1.27 16.49 14.97
C GLY A 83 -2.34 15.48 15.41
N ALA A 84 -2.38 14.29 14.78
CA ALA A 84 -3.44 13.30 14.94
C ALA A 84 -3.02 12.10 15.84
N MET A 85 -1.94 12.22 16.61
CA MET A 85 -1.42 11.12 17.43
C MET A 85 -2.37 10.69 18.55
N ALA A 86 -3.22 11.61 19.03
CA ALA A 86 -4.10 11.35 20.16
C ALA A 86 -5.32 10.47 19.80
N ASP A 87 -5.71 10.41 18.53
CA ASP A 87 -6.94 9.74 18.08
C ASP A 87 -6.74 8.78 16.90
N THR A 88 -5.48 8.52 16.51
CA THR A 88 -5.15 7.65 15.39
C THR A 88 -4.42 6.39 15.84
N LEU A 89 -4.98 5.22 15.52
CA LEU A 89 -4.33 3.93 15.63
C LEU A 89 -3.54 3.65 14.34
N VAL A 90 -2.21 3.59 14.43
CA VAL A 90 -1.34 3.23 13.31
C VAL A 90 -1.09 1.73 13.32
N ILE A 91 -1.25 1.10 12.17
CA ILE A 91 -1.14 -0.35 11.98
C ILE A 91 -0.25 -0.62 10.75
N ALA A 92 0.74 -1.51 10.88
CA ALA A 92 1.56 -1.93 9.75
C ALA A 92 1.59 -3.47 9.64
N PRO A 93 0.76 -4.09 8.78
CA PRO A 93 0.88 -5.52 8.51
C PRO A 93 2.22 -5.83 7.86
N GLN A 94 2.80 -6.98 8.21
CA GLN A 94 4.01 -7.52 7.61
C GLN A 94 3.67 -8.79 6.83
N PHE A 95 3.67 -8.69 5.51
CA PHE A 95 3.51 -9.84 4.64
C PHE A 95 4.84 -10.56 4.50
N LEU A 96 4.96 -11.71 5.15
CA LEU A 96 6.19 -12.51 5.20
C LEU A 96 6.31 -13.44 3.99
N ASN A 97 7.53 -13.85 3.68
CA ASN A 97 7.80 -14.91 2.72
C ASN A 97 8.59 -16.08 3.32
N GLU A 98 8.86 -17.09 2.51
CA GLU A 98 9.62 -18.29 2.88
C GLU A 98 11.02 -17.98 3.42
N THR A 99 11.70 -16.96 2.89
CA THR A 99 13.06 -16.60 3.34
C THR A 99 13.05 -15.91 4.70
N ASP A 100 11.99 -15.17 5.02
CA ASP A 100 11.79 -14.57 6.35
C ASP A 100 11.60 -15.67 7.41
N VAL A 101 10.79 -16.67 7.09
CA VAL A 101 10.50 -17.81 7.97
C VAL A 101 11.75 -18.65 8.21
N GLN A 102 12.53 -18.93 7.15
CA GLN A 102 13.80 -19.63 7.27
C GLN A 102 14.82 -18.85 8.12
N ARG A 103 14.97 -17.56 7.87
CA ARG A 103 15.95 -16.70 8.56
C ARG A 103 15.66 -16.58 10.06
N HIS A 104 14.40 -16.41 10.44
CA HIS A 104 14.00 -16.14 11.82
C HIS A 104 13.44 -17.36 12.57
N ARG A 105 13.39 -18.53 11.92
CA ARG A 105 12.81 -19.77 12.47
C ARG A 105 11.39 -19.55 13.01
N LEU A 106 10.56 -18.91 12.19
CA LEU A 106 9.22 -18.52 12.57
C LEU A 106 8.28 -19.73 12.69
N PRO A 107 7.27 -19.68 13.58
CA PRO A 107 6.31 -20.77 13.73
C PRO A 107 5.47 -20.96 12.47
N ASP A 108 5.09 -22.19 12.17
CA ASP A 108 4.30 -22.54 10.99
C ASP A 108 2.90 -21.91 10.94
N THR A 109 2.40 -21.46 12.10
CA THR A 109 1.13 -20.72 12.23
C THR A 109 1.16 -19.34 11.56
N LEU A 110 2.35 -18.77 11.30
CA LEU A 110 2.46 -17.48 10.62
C LEU A 110 2.25 -17.63 9.12
N LEU A 111 1.38 -16.76 8.60
CA LEU A 111 1.14 -16.62 7.17
C LEU A 111 2.41 -16.18 6.44
N ARG A 112 2.70 -16.88 5.35
CA ARG A 112 3.86 -16.64 4.49
C ARG A 112 3.51 -16.94 3.05
N TRP A 113 4.02 -16.15 2.11
CA TRP A 113 3.80 -16.33 0.67
C TRP A 113 5.09 -16.67 -0.04
N GLN A 114 4.99 -17.21 -1.26
CA GLN A 114 6.14 -17.42 -2.12
C GLN A 114 6.68 -16.07 -2.63
N GLY A 115 7.90 -15.67 -2.27
CA GLY A 115 8.53 -14.45 -2.74
C GLY A 115 7.64 -13.20 -2.60
N ASN A 116 7.23 -12.62 -3.73
CA ASN A 116 6.35 -11.45 -3.80
C ASN A 116 4.89 -11.79 -4.19
N ALA A 117 4.50 -13.07 -4.10
CA ALA A 117 3.15 -13.53 -4.42
C ALA A 117 2.10 -12.91 -3.46
N TRP A 118 2.47 -12.52 -2.24
CA TRP A 118 1.56 -11.73 -1.39
C TRP A 118 1.09 -10.42 -2.06
N MET A 119 1.85 -9.87 -3.04
CA MET A 119 1.49 -8.60 -3.67
C MET A 119 0.32 -8.68 -4.66
N GLY A 120 -0.10 -9.88 -5.08
CA GLY A 120 -1.28 -10.05 -5.93
C GLY A 120 -2.42 -10.83 -5.27
N GLY A 121 -2.34 -11.16 -3.98
CA GLY A 121 -3.39 -11.96 -3.34
C GLY A 121 -3.29 -13.45 -3.62
N GLU A 122 -2.15 -13.94 -4.12
CA GLU A 122 -1.87 -15.36 -4.26
C GLU A 122 -2.01 -16.09 -2.90
N PRO A 123 -2.31 -17.40 -2.89
CA PRO A 123 -2.45 -18.16 -1.64
C PRO A 123 -1.13 -18.25 -0.87
N ALA A 124 -1.22 -18.16 0.45
CA ALA A 124 -0.10 -18.41 1.35
C ALA A 124 0.39 -19.86 1.25
N LEU A 125 1.69 -20.07 1.46
CA LEU A 125 2.31 -21.40 1.54
C LEU A 125 1.94 -22.14 2.83
N GLY A 126 1.53 -21.43 3.86
CA GLY A 126 1.12 -22.00 5.14
C GLY A 126 0.67 -20.93 6.13
N PRO A 127 0.00 -21.33 7.22
CA PRO A 127 -0.45 -22.69 7.52
C PRO A 127 -1.64 -23.16 6.67
N GLN A 128 -2.31 -22.24 5.97
CA GLN A 128 -3.44 -22.51 5.08
C GLN A 128 -3.30 -21.62 3.82
N PRO A 129 -3.89 -21.99 2.67
CA PRO A 129 -3.75 -21.26 1.41
C PRO A 129 -4.62 -19.99 1.36
N LEU A 130 -4.46 -19.11 2.35
CA LEU A 130 -5.18 -17.85 2.43
C LEU A 130 -4.57 -16.81 1.48
N SER A 131 -5.43 -16.09 0.77
CA SER A 131 -5.01 -14.88 0.05
C SER A 131 -4.42 -13.87 1.04
N SER A 132 -3.43 -13.09 0.60
CA SER A 132 -2.95 -11.93 1.39
C SER A 132 -4.06 -10.91 1.64
N PHE A 133 -5.09 -10.87 0.79
CA PHE A 133 -6.25 -10.01 0.98
C PHE A 133 -7.11 -10.40 2.19
N ALA A 134 -7.10 -11.67 2.59
CA ALA A 134 -7.79 -12.12 3.81
C ALA A 134 -7.20 -11.48 5.08
N VAL A 135 -5.95 -11.01 5.05
CA VAL A 135 -5.34 -10.26 6.16
C VAL A 135 -6.03 -8.91 6.34
N PHE A 136 -6.36 -8.22 5.25
CA PHE A 136 -7.09 -6.96 5.32
C PHE A 136 -8.53 -7.21 5.77
N ASP A 137 -9.19 -8.27 5.30
CA ASP A 137 -10.56 -8.59 5.76
C ASP A 137 -10.61 -8.83 7.27
N ALA A 138 -9.69 -9.63 7.81
CA ALA A 138 -9.59 -9.87 9.24
C ALA A 138 -9.26 -8.58 10.03
N LEU A 139 -8.39 -7.73 9.49
CA LEU A 139 -8.03 -6.46 10.11
C LEU A 139 -9.24 -5.52 10.14
N LEU A 140 -9.98 -5.39 9.04
CA LEU A 140 -11.16 -4.52 8.97
C LEU A 140 -12.31 -5.04 9.83
N ALA A 141 -12.49 -6.36 9.91
CA ALA A 141 -13.43 -6.98 10.84
C ALA A 141 -13.07 -6.65 12.30
N ARG A 142 -11.77 -6.70 12.65
CA ARG A 142 -11.29 -6.28 13.97
C ARG A 142 -11.56 -4.80 14.25
N LEU A 143 -11.30 -3.93 13.27
CA LEU A 143 -11.56 -2.49 13.40
C LEU A 143 -13.05 -2.16 13.51
N ALA A 144 -13.94 -3.02 12.99
CA ALA A 144 -15.39 -2.86 13.10
C ALA A 144 -15.93 -3.15 14.52
N GLU A 145 -15.13 -3.73 15.43
CA GLU A 145 -15.58 -4.09 16.78
C GLU A 145 -15.81 -2.85 17.67
N ARG A 146 -17.04 -2.34 17.69
CA ARG A 146 -17.45 -1.17 18.51
C ARG A 146 -17.20 -1.30 20.00
N ARG A 147 -17.13 -2.52 20.55
CA ARG A 147 -16.75 -2.74 21.96
C ARG A 147 -15.31 -2.27 22.25
N LEU A 148 -14.43 -2.40 21.27
CA LEU A 148 -13.02 -2.03 21.36
C LEU A 148 -12.77 -0.63 20.83
N LEU A 149 -13.41 -0.25 19.73
CA LEU A 149 -13.22 1.03 19.08
C LEU A 149 -14.58 1.75 18.93
N PRO A 150 -15.21 2.16 20.04
CA PRO A 150 -16.59 2.66 20.02
C PRO A 150 -16.74 3.92 19.19
N ASN A 151 -15.70 4.76 19.12
CA ASN A 151 -15.72 6.04 18.43
C ASN A 151 -15.00 6.03 17.07
N LEU A 152 -14.60 4.87 16.54
CA LEU A 152 -13.96 4.79 15.23
C LEU A 152 -14.91 5.33 14.14
N GLN A 153 -14.39 6.21 13.29
CA GLN A 153 -15.15 6.88 12.24
C GLN A 153 -14.59 6.57 10.86
N GLU A 154 -13.29 6.28 10.79
CA GLU A 154 -12.59 6.12 9.53
C GLU A 154 -11.44 5.12 9.64
N VAL A 155 -11.29 4.33 8.58
CA VAL A 155 -10.09 3.53 8.30
C VAL A 155 -9.48 4.02 7.00
N VAL A 156 -8.16 4.21 6.99
CA VAL A 156 -7.39 4.57 5.80
C VAL A 156 -6.38 3.47 5.54
N ILE A 157 -6.43 2.85 4.37
CA ILE A 157 -5.43 1.87 3.93
C ILE A 157 -4.51 2.54 2.92
N ALA A 158 -3.25 2.71 3.29
CA ALA A 158 -2.24 3.39 2.50
C ALA A 158 -1.08 2.45 2.18
N GLY A 159 -0.60 2.44 0.94
CA GLY A 159 0.51 1.57 0.54
C GLY A 159 1.43 2.24 -0.46
N HIS A 160 2.75 2.00 -0.35
CA HIS A 160 3.74 2.54 -1.28
C HIS A 160 4.49 1.44 -2.03
N SER A 161 4.84 1.68 -3.30
CA SER A 161 5.62 0.75 -4.12
C SER A 161 4.91 -0.60 -4.24
N GLY A 162 5.51 -1.69 -3.76
CA GLY A 162 4.83 -2.99 -3.66
C GLY A 162 3.53 -2.94 -2.84
N GLY A 163 3.51 -2.17 -1.75
CA GLY A 163 2.30 -1.95 -0.94
C GLY A 163 1.25 -1.16 -1.67
N GLY A 164 1.64 -0.21 -2.54
CA GLY A 164 0.70 0.51 -3.40
C GLY A 164 -0.01 -0.43 -4.37
N GLN A 165 0.72 -1.41 -4.92
CA GLN A 165 0.10 -2.45 -5.75
C GLN A 165 -0.87 -3.31 -4.94
N VAL A 166 -0.50 -3.68 -3.70
CA VAL A 166 -1.37 -4.49 -2.83
C VAL A 166 -2.65 -3.75 -2.48
N VAL A 167 -2.54 -2.48 -2.09
CA VAL A 167 -3.69 -1.65 -1.75
C VAL A 167 -4.59 -1.45 -2.96
N GLN A 168 -4.02 -1.20 -4.15
CA GLN A 168 -4.81 -1.09 -5.37
C GLN A 168 -5.55 -2.38 -5.69
N ARG A 169 -4.86 -3.53 -5.65
CA ARG A 169 -5.46 -4.83 -5.96
C ARG A 169 -6.46 -5.29 -4.90
N TYR A 170 -6.24 -4.95 -3.63
CA TYR A 170 -7.21 -5.17 -2.57
C TYR A 170 -8.46 -4.31 -2.76
N ALA A 171 -8.31 -3.03 -3.13
CA ALA A 171 -9.45 -2.19 -3.47
C ALA A 171 -10.23 -2.71 -4.69
N VAL A 172 -9.59 -3.46 -5.61
CA VAL A 172 -10.27 -4.11 -6.74
C VAL A 172 -11.07 -5.34 -6.27
N LEU A 173 -10.46 -6.25 -5.53
CA LEU A 173 -11.03 -7.58 -5.23
C LEU A 173 -11.71 -7.70 -3.87
N GLY A 174 -11.33 -6.85 -2.92
CA GLY A 174 -11.73 -6.90 -1.52
C GLY A 174 -13.22 -6.68 -1.31
N GLN A 175 -13.70 -7.14 -0.15
CA GLN A 175 -15.08 -6.92 0.32
C GLN A 175 -15.14 -6.50 1.79
N GLY A 176 -13.98 -6.24 2.41
CA GLY A 176 -13.88 -5.92 3.83
C GLY A 176 -14.54 -4.59 4.22
N GLU A 177 -14.86 -3.73 3.25
CA GLU A 177 -15.62 -2.49 3.47
C GLU A 177 -17.02 -2.76 4.04
N GLN A 178 -17.62 -3.92 3.77
CA GLN A 178 -18.97 -4.26 4.23
C GLN A 178 -19.04 -4.29 5.77
N ALA A 179 -18.02 -4.85 6.43
CA ALA A 179 -17.96 -4.91 7.89
C ALA A 179 -17.89 -3.51 8.53
N LEU A 180 -17.16 -2.59 7.90
CA LEU A 180 -17.07 -1.20 8.35
C LEU A 180 -18.34 -0.40 8.05
N ALA A 181 -18.90 -0.57 6.86
CA ALA A 181 -20.12 0.12 6.42
C ALA A 181 -21.32 -0.23 7.30
N ALA A 182 -21.45 -1.50 7.72
CA ALA A 182 -22.48 -1.95 8.66
C ALA A 182 -22.41 -1.21 10.03
N GLN A 183 -21.24 -0.67 10.35
CA GLN A 183 -21.03 0.13 11.56
C GLN A 183 -21.02 1.64 11.28
N GLY A 184 -21.21 2.10 10.04
CA GLY A 184 -21.08 3.51 9.68
C GLY A 184 -19.64 4.04 9.72
N ILE A 185 -18.64 3.16 9.59
CA ILE A 185 -17.22 3.53 9.54
C ILE A 185 -16.82 3.71 8.07
N ARG A 186 -16.20 4.85 7.74
CA ARG A 186 -15.73 5.13 6.38
C ARG A 186 -14.44 4.38 6.09
N LEU A 187 -14.27 3.90 4.86
CA LEU A 187 -13.02 3.32 4.38
C LEU A 187 -12.50 4.14 3.21
N ARG A 188 -11.22 4.53 3.28
CA ARG A 188 -10.51 5.24 2.20
C ARG A 188 -9.21 4.54 1.83
N TYR A 189 -8.81 4.67 0.58
CA TYR A 189 -7.60 4.06 0.05
C TYR A 189 -6.59 5.11 -0.43
N VAL A 190 -5.31 4.91 -0.13
CA VAL A 190 -4.21 5.74 -0.63
C VAL A 190 -3.18 4.87 -1.33
N VAL A 191 -3.10 4.99 -2.65
CA VAL A 191 -2.26 4.17 -3.52
C VAL A 191 -1.04 4.99 -3.96
N ALA A 192 0.14 4.68 -3.42
CA ALA A 192 1.35 5.47 -3.66
C ALA A 192 2.41 4.75 -4.50
N ASN A 193 2.87 5.39 -5.59
CA ASN A 193 3.91 4.89 -6.50
C ASN A 193 3.89 3.36 -6.80
N PRO A 194 2.76 2.71 -7.14
CA PRO A 194 2.78 1.33 -7.60
C PRO A 194 3.71 1.13 -8.79
N SER A 195 4.32 -0.05 -8.86
CA SER A 195 5.09 -0.43 -10.04
C SER A 195 4.20 -0.93 -11.18
N SER A 196 2.98 -1.36 -10.91
CA SER A 196 2.00 -1.83 -11.89
C SER A 196 0.60 -1.76 -11.27
N TYR A 197 -0.40 -1.73 -12.13
CA TYR A 197 -1.82 -1.64 -11.79
C TYR A 197 -2.57 -2.80 -12.46
N ALA A 198 -3.67 -3.25 -11.85
CA ALA A 198 -4.62 -4.15 -12.49
C ALA A 198 -5.61 -3.35 -13.35
N TYR A 199 -5.57 -3.52 -14.67
CA TYR A 199 -6.51 -2.93 -15.63
C TYR A 199 -7.76 -3.81 -15.75
N PHE A 200 -8.91 -3.22 -16.08
CA PHE A 200 -10.19 -3.96 -16.15
C PHE A 200 -10.49 -4.57 -17.52
N ASP A 201 -9.69 -4.22 -18.53
CA ASP A 201 -9.75 -4.83 -19.86
C ASP A 201 -8.36 -4.84 -20.54
N ALA A 202 -8.35 -5.25 -21.81
CA ALA A 202 -7.15 -5.38 -22.64
C ALA A 202 -6.60 -4.04 -23.20
N HIS A 203 -7.09 -2.88 -22.76
CA HIS A 203 -6.55 -1.59 -23.20
C HIS A 203 -5.29 -1.23 -22.41
N ARG A 204 -4.28 -0.72 -23.10
CA ARG A 204 -3.03 -0.22 -22.52
C ARG A 204 -2.69 1.15 -23.14
N PRO A 205 -1.93 2.01 -22.45
CA PRO A 205 -1.54 3.30 -22.98
C PRO A 205 -0.70 3.17 -24.25
N ASP A 206 -1.01 3.98 -25.26
CA ASP A 206 -0.12 4.22 -26.40
C ASP A 206 1.04 5.17 -26.03
N ALA A 207 1.82 5.60 -27.02
CA ALA A 207 2.95 6.52 -26.82
C ALA A 207 2.53 7.91 -26.30
N GLN A 208 1.27 8.29 -26.47
CA GLN A 208 0.65 9.52 -25.97
C GLN A 208 -0.11 9.29 -24.66
N GLY A 209 -0.06 8.05 -24.13
CA GLY A 209 -0.74 7.65 -22.92
C GLY A 209 -2.25 7.45 -23.08
N GLN A 210 -2.79 7.39 -24.30
CA GLN A 210 -4.21 7.13 -24.54
C GLN A 210 -4.50 5.63 -24.43
N PRO A 211 -5.61 5.23 -23.77
CA PRO A 211 -5.97 3.83 -23.68
C PRO A 211 -6.43 3.29 -25.04
N VAL A 212 -5.68 2.34 -25.60
CA VAL A 212 -5.98 1.67 -26.88
C VAL A 212 -5.86 0.15 -26.72
N PRO A 213 -6.48 -0.67 -27.59
CA PRO A 213 -6.23 -2.10 -27.61
C PRO A 213 -4.72 -2.38 -27.70
N PHE A 214 -4.21 -3.24 -26.82
CA PHE A 214 -2.77 -3.42 -26.70
C PHE A 214 -2.16 -4.08 -27.95
N ALA A 215 -1.40 -3.30 -28.72
CA ALA A 215 -0.85 -3.73 -30.01
C ALA A 215 0.15 -4.91 -29.92
N ALA A 216 0.85 -5.04 -28.78
CA ALA A 216 1.90 -6.04 -28.60
C ALA A 216 1.43 -7.30 -27.83
N ALA A 217 0.12 -7.57 -27.84
CA ALA A 217 -0.50 -8.70 -27.13
C ALA A 217 0.11 -10.07 -27.51
N SER A 218 0.50 -10.28 -28.78
CA SER A 218 1.13 -11.53 -29.23
C SER A 218 2.52 -11.77 -28.61
N SER A 219 3.29 -10.70 -28.38
CA SER A 219 4.62 -10.76 -27.77
C SER A 219 4.60 -10.70 -26.24
N CYS A 220 3.45 -10.39 -25.64
CA CYS A 220 3.27 -10.35 -24.20
C CYS A 220 1.89 -10.92 -23.85
N PRO A 221 1.70 -12.25 -23.98
CA PRO A 221 0.39 -12.89 -23.83
C PRO A 221 -0.21 -12.71 -22.43
N ASP A 222 0.64 -12.60 -21.41
CA ASP A 222 0.20 -12.49 -20.01
C ASP A 222 -0.14 -11.05 -19.58
N PHE A 223 -0.12 -10.07 -20.50
CA PHE A 223 -0.34 -8.65 -20.17
C PHE A 223 -1.67 -8.38 -19.47
N ASP A 224 -2.67 -9.22 -19.74
CA ASP A 224 -4.03 -9.13 -19.20
C ASP A 224 -4.34 -10.22 -18.15
N THR A 225 -3.35 -11.06 -17.83
CA THR A 225 -3.45 -12.02 -16.74
C THR A 225 -3.34 -11.29 -15.40
N TRP A 226 -4.07 -11.79 -14.40
CA TRP A 226 -3.92 -11.35 -13.03
C TRP A 226 -2.44 -11.50 -12.63
N LYS A 227 -1.76 -10.44 -12.20
CA LYS A 227 -2.26 -9.26 -11.49
C LYS A 227 -2.10 -7.92 -12.24
N TYR A 228 -2.08 -7.99 -13.57
CA TYR A 228 -1.99 -6.84 -14.49
C TYR A 228 -3.31 -6.58 -15.22
N GLY A 229 -4.13 -7.60 -15.41
CA GLY A 229 -5.48 -7.53 -15.95
C GLY A 229 -6.46 -8.44 -15.19
N MET A 230 -7.59 -8.77 -15.81
CA MET A 230 -8.70 -9.51 -15.19
C MET A 230 -8.78 -10.99 -15.61
N GLN A 231 -7.83 -11.51 -16.39
CA GLN A 231 -7.82 -12.93 -16.74
C GLN A 231 -7.19 -13.77 -15.64
N GLY A 232 -7.75 -14.96 -15.36
CA GLY A 232 -7.20 -15.85 -14.33
C GLY A 232 -7.24 -15.28 -12.91
N LEU A 233 -8.34 -14.58 -12.56
CA LEU A 233 -8.54 -14.03 -11.23
C LEU A 233 -8.32 -15.08 -10.13
N PRO A 234 -7.75 -14.69 -8.97
CA PRO A 234 -7.53 -15.62 -7.87
C PRO A 234 -8.87 -16.10 -7.30
N ALA A 235 -8.86 -17.26 -6.63
CA ALA A 235 -10.05 -17.82 -5.97
C ALA A 235 -10.71 -16.85 -4.97
N TYR A 236 -9.95 -15.89 -4.44
CA TYR A 236 -10.45 -14.80 -3.60
C TYR A 236 -11.54 -13.95 -4.29
N ALA A 237 -11.52 -13.86 -5.62
CA ALA A 237 -12.50 -13.13 -6.42
C ALA A 237 -13.60 -14.04 -7.01
N ALA A 238 -13.77 -15.25 -6.48
CA ALA A 238 -14.73 -16.22 -7.01
C ALA A 238 -16.14 -15.60 -7.17
N GLY A 239 -16.76 -15.85 -8.32
CA GLY A 239 -18.09 -15.34 -8.65
C GLY A 239 -18.15 -13.88 -9.09
N ARG A 240 -17.02 -13.16 -9.14
CA ARG A 240 -16.96 -11.77 -9.64
C ARG A 240 -16.54 -11.73 -11.10
N THR A 241 -17.14 -10.80 -11.85
CA THR A 241 -16.75 -10.48 -13.23
C THR A 241 -15.90 -9.22 -13.27
N ALA A 242 -15.10 -9.05 -14.32
CA ALA A 242 -14.30 -7.82 -14.55
C ALA A 242 -15.15 -6.55 -14.43
N ALA A 243 -16.34 -6.53 -15.06
CA ALA A 243 -17.27 -5.41 -14.97
C ALA A 243 -17.73 -5.14 -13.53
N SER A 244 -18.12 -6.18 -12.77
CA SER A 244 -18.53 -6.01 -11.37
C SER A 244 -17.41 -5.55 -10.44
N LEU A 245 -16.16 -5.84 -10.79
CA LEU A 245 -14.97 -5.39 -10.05
C LEU A 245 -14.66 -3.93 -10.41
N GLU A 246 -14.80 -3.57 -11.67
CA GLU A 246 -14.62 -2.21 -12.16
C GLU A 246 -15.64 -1.24 -11.56
N ASP A 247 -16.93 -1.57 -11.63
CA ASP A 247 -18.00 -0.74 -11.06
C ASP A 247 -17.81 -0.53 -9.55
N HIS A 248 -17.43 -1.60 -8.85
CA HIS A 248 -17.07 -1.52 -7.44
C HIS A 248 -15.89 -0.56 -7.21
N TYR A 249 -14.78 -0.78 -7.90
CA TYR A 249 -13.56 0.00 -7.74
C TYR A 249 -13.78 1.48 -8.05
N ALA A 250 -14.48 1.80 -9.13
CA ALA A 250 -14.77 3.18 -9.55
C ALA A 250 -15.59 3.96 -8.49
N GLY A 251 -16.40 3.25 -7.69
CA GLY A 251 -17.20 3.84 -6.62
C GLY A 251 -16.43 4.20 -5.34
N LEU A 252 -15.23 3.65 -5.15
CA LEU A 252 -14.45 3.78 -3.92
C LEU A 252 -13.85 5.18 -3.72
N ASP A 253 -13.68 5.57 -2.45
CA ASP A 253 -12.89 6.74 -2.06
C ASP A 253 -11.39 6.37 -2.08
N LEU A 254 -10.74 6.72 -3.19
CA LEU A 254 -9.34 6.35 -3.46
C LEU A 254 -8.56 7.55 -3.97
N THR A 255 -7.38 7.77 -3.38
CA THR A 255 -6.40 8.78 -3.82
C THR A 255 -5.12 8.11 -4.30
N TYR A 256 -4.67 8.43 -5.50
CA TYR A 256 -3.33 8.11 -5.99
C TYR A 256 -2.35 9.20 -5.58
N LEU A 257 -1.23 8.80 -4.97
CA LEU A 257 -0.10 9.69 -4.68
C LEU A 257 1.09 9.29 -5.55
N LEU A 258 1.47 10.16 -6.49
CA LEU A 258 2.56 9.88 -7.43
C LEU A 258 3.72 10.84 -7.18
N GLY A 259 4.90 10.32 -6.89
CA GLY A 259 6.10 11.14 -6.81
C GLY A 259 6.44 11.71 -8.19
N ALA A 260 6.50 13.03 -8.31
CA ALA A 260 6.78 13.72 -9.57
C ALA A 260 8.17 13.39 -10.14
N GLU A 261 9.08 12.87 -9.31
CA GLU A 261 10.43 12.44 -9.70
C GLU A 261 10.60 10.91 -9.77
N ASP A 262 9.51 10.12 -9.65
CA ASP A 262 9.55 8.65 -9.78
C ASP A 262 9.57 8.23 -11.27
N THR A 263 10.60 8.72 -11.96
CA THR A 263 10.74 8.71 -13.43
C THR A 263 11.91 7.87 -13.93
N ASN A 264 12.60 7.12 -13.07
CA ASN A 264 13.74 6.29 -13.46
C ASN A 264 13.29 4.93 -14.03
N PRO A 265 13.39 4.68 -15.36
CA PRO A 265 13.00 3.39 -15.95
C PRO A 265 13.94 2.25 -15.57
N ASN A 266 15.16 2.57 -15.14
CA ASN A 266 16.17 1.59 -14.78
C ASN A 266 16.16 1.23 -13.28
N HIS A 267 15.25 1.82 -12.50
CA HIS A 267 15.19 1.61 -11.06
C HIS A 267 15.15 0.10 -10.71
N PRO A 268 16.01 -0.41 -9.81
CA PRO A 268 16.15 -1.86 -9.55
C PRO A 268 14.93 -2.51 -8.90
N ALA A 269 14.03 -1.69 -8.36
CA ALA A 269 12.72 -2.10 -7.84
C ALA A 269 11.53 -1.87 -8.78
N LEU A 270 11.79 -1.46 -10.02
CA LEU A 270 10.73 -1.36 -11.02
C LEU A 270 10.46 -2.76 -11.58
N ASP A 271 9.18 -3.06 -11.74
CA ASP A 271 8.72 -4.21 -12.50
C ASP A 271 9.01 -4.00 -13.99
N LYS A 272 9.87 -4.85 -14.53
CA LYS A 272 10.33 -4.81 -15.93
C LYS A 272 9.75 -5.98 -16.74
N GLY A 273 8.74 -6.68 -16.22
CA GLY A 273 7.99 -7.65 -17.02
C GLY A 273 7.19 -6.92 -18.11
N CYS A 274 7.03 -7.55 -19.27
CA CYS A 274 6.36 -6.94 -20.42
C CYS A 274 4.95 -6.43 -20.07
N ALA A 275 4.21 -7.13 -19.20
CA ALA A 275 2.88 -6.75 -18.74
C ALA A 275 2.87 -5.43 -17.96
N ALA A 276 3.93 -5.16 -17.18
CA ALA A 276 4.11 -3.92 -16.47
C ALA A 276 4.63 -2.80 -17.38
N GLU A 277 5.54 -3.13 -18.31
CA GLU A 277 6.05 -2.18 -19.30
C GLU A 277 4.97 -1.70 -20.28
N ALA A 278 3.96 -2.54 -20.56
CA ALA A 278 2.77 -2.16 -21.32
C ALA A 278 2.00 -1.00 -20.69
N GLN A 279 2.22 -0.70 -19.40
CA GLN A 279 1.56 0.39 -18.68
C GLN A 279 2.35 1.71 -18.73
N GLY A 280 3.61 1.68 -19.18
CA GLY A 280 4.50 2.83 -19.28
C GLY A 280 5.92 2.59 -18.78
N PRO A 281 6.85 3.51 -19.05
CA PRO A 281 8.29 3.31 -18.83
C PRO A 281 8.73 3.37 -17.37
N TYR A 282 8.00 4.06 -16.50
CA TYR A 282 8.33 4.27 -15.07
C TYR A 282 7.06 4.56 -14.27
N ARG A 283 7.15 4.59 -12.93
CA ARG A 283 5.98 4.56 -12.04
C ARG A 283 5.07 5.77 -12.18
N LEU A 284 5.64 6.97 -12.32
CA LEU A 284 4.84 8.18 -12.56
C LEU A 284 3.99 8.04 -13.82
N ALA A 285 4.60 7.66 -14.96
CA ALA A 285 3.87 7.43 -16.21
C ALA A 285 2.80 6.34 -16.07
N ARG A 286 3.13 5.21 -15.41
CA ARG A 286 2.17 4.11 -15.17
C ARG A 286 0.94 4.57 -14.39
N GLY A 287 1.15 5.38 -13.34
CA GLY A 287 0.05 5.93 -12.54
C GLY A 287 -0.80 6.95 -13.30
N LEU A 288 -0.18 7.87 -14.02
CA LEU A 288 -0.87 8.86 -14.85
C LEU A 288 -1.69 8.18 -15.97
N ASN A 289 -1.13 7.16 -16.61
CA ASN A 289 -1.80 6.39 -17.65
C ASN A 289 -2.98 5.59 -17.09
N TYR A 290 -2.80 4.91 -15.96
CA TYR A 290 -3.87 4.16 -15.31
C TYR A 290 -5.03 5.06 -14.89
N TYR A 291 -4.73 6.23 -14.31
CA TYR A 291 -5.76 7.19 -13.92
C TYR A 291 -6.51 7.77 -15.14
N ARG A 292 -5.79 8.11 -16.22
CA ARG A 292 -6.40 8.55 -17.48
C ARG A 292 -7.33 7.48 -18.06
N TYR A 293 -6.91 6.21 -18.01
CA TYR A 293 -7.74 5.07 -18.40
C TYR A 293 -9.05 5.03 -17.60
N LEU A 294 -8.99 5.16 -16.28
CA LEU A 294 -10.20 5.19 -15.44
C LEU A 294 -11.10 6.39 -15.73
N GLN A 295 -10.53 7.58 -15.92
CA GLN A 295 -11.30 8.78 -16.26
C GLN A 295 -12.04 8.65 -17.60
N GLY A 296 -11.41 8.03 -18.60
CA GLY A 296 -12.04 7.77 -19.90
C GLY A 296 -13.20 6.78 -19.81
N ARG A 297 -13.13 5.83 -18.88
CA ARG A 297 -14.17 4.79 -18.69
C ARG A 297 -15.30 5.21 -17.77
N HIS A 298 -15.02 6.09 -16.82
CA HIS A 298 -15.99 6.58 -15.84
C HIS A 298 -16.05 8.12 -15.85
N PRO A 299 -16.85 8.72 -16.76
CA PRO A 299 -17.14 10.14 -16.72
C PRO A 299 -17.74 10.51 -15.34
N GLY A 300 -17.05 11.35 -14.57
CA GLY A 300 -17.44 11.70 -13.20
C GLY A 300 -16.76 10.87 -12.10
N LEU A 301 -15.69 10.13 -12.42
CA LEU A 301 -14.86 9.43 -11.43
C LEU A 301 -14.49 10.36 -10.26
N ARG A 302 -14.80 9.92 -9.04
CA ARG A 302 -14.55 10.69 -7.79
C ARG A 302 -13.17 10.45 -7.19
N GLN A 303 -12.48 9.40 -7.63
CA GLN A 303 -11.10 9.13 -7.22
C GLN A 303 -10.21 10.32 -7.58
N ALA A 304 -9.15 10.55 -6.80
CA ALA A 304 -8.25 11.67 -7.01
C ALA A 304 -6.84 11.20 -7.35
N LEU A 305 -6.11 11.97 -8.13
CA LEU A 305 -4.67 11.79 -8.37
C LEU A 305 -3.94 13.07 -7.96
N ILE A 306 -2.88 12.90 -7.17
CA ILE A 306 -2.03 14.00 -6.72
C ILE A 306 -0.58 13.65 -7.02
N GLU A 307 0.06 14.49 -7.82
CA GLU A 307 1.51 14.46 -8.00
C GLU A 307 2.18 15.18 -6.82
N VAL A 308 3.20 14.56 -6.23
CA VAL A 308 3.94 15.07 -5.07
C VAL A 308 5.25 15.69 -5.60
N PRO A 309 5.38 17.04 -5.62
CA PRO A 309 6.55 17.70 -6.17
C PRO A 309 7.82 17.36 -5.39
N GLY A 310 8.95 17.21 -6.09
CA GLY A 310 10.26 16.99 -5.47
C GLY A 310 10.45 15.62 -4.82
N VAL A 311 9.55 14.67 -5.04
CA VAL A 311 9.59 13.33 -4.43
C VAL A 311 9.69 12.25 -5.51
N GLY A 312 10.70 11.39 -5.40
CA GLY A 312 10.86 10.19 -6.23
C GLY A 312 10.28 8.93 -5.58
N HIS A 313 10.99 7.80 -5.71
CA HIS A 313 10.54 6.51 -5.17
C HIS A 313 10.82 6.33 -3.66
N ASN A 314 10.34 7.26 -2.83
CA ASN A 314 10.57 7.27 -1.38
C ASN A 314 9.24 7.30 -0.61
N GLY A 315 8.90 6.18 0.04
CA GLY A 315 7.63 6.05 0.76
C GLY A 315 7.51 6.97 1.97
N ASP A 316 8.59 7.23 2.69
CA ASP A 316 8.58 8.13 3.83
C ASP A 316 8.31 9.58 3.37
N ALA A 317 9.01 10.02 2.33
CA ALA A 317 8.83 11.34 1.75
C ALA A 317 7.41 11.52 1.16
N ILE A 318 6.86 10.50 0.49
CA ILE A 318 5.48 10.56 -0.02
C ILE A 318 4.48 10.77 1.12
N PHE A 319 4.50 9.93 2.15
CA PHE A 319 3.48 9.96 3.20
C PHE A 319 3.62 11.13 4.18
N THR A 320 4.85 11.61 4.41
CA THR A 320 5.11 12.77 5.28
C THR A 320 4.99 14.12 4.57
N SER A 321 4.97 14.14 3.23
CA SER A 321 4.72 15.36 2.44
C SER A 321 3.39 16.03 2.80
N PRO A 322 3.21 17.33 2.50
CA PRO A 322 1.91 18.00 2.66
C PRO A 322 0.75 17.27 1.97
N ALA A 323 0.95 16.84 0.71
CA ALA A 323 -0.04 16.08 -0.05
C ALA A 323 -0.31 14.70 0.57
N GLY A 324 0.73 14.01 1.04
CA GLY A 324 0.60 12.73 1.73
C GLY A 324 -0.23 12.86 3.00
N ARG A 325 0.08 13.83 3.87
CA ARG A 325 -0.69 14.08 5.09
C ARG A 325 -2.14 14.46 4.77
N GLN A 326 -2.38 15.27 3.74
CA GLN A 326 -3.74 15.60 3.33
C GLN A 326 -4.51 14.36 2.86
N ALA A 327 -3.89 13.47 2.08
CA ALA A 327 -4.53 12.23 1.65
C ALA A 327 -4.83 11.30 2.83
N LEU A 328 -3.90 11.18 3.78
CA LEU A 328 -4.05 10.31 4.95
C LEU A 328 -5.08 10.83 5.96
N PHE A 329 -5.10 12.13 6.26
CA PHE A 329 -5.88 12.68 7.38
C PHE A 329 -7.00 13.66 6.96
N GLY A 330 -7.06 14.05 5.69
CA GLY A 330 -7.99 15.07 5.20
C GLY A 330 -7.57 16.50 5.57
N ALA A 331 -8.44 17.48 5.26
CA ALA A 331 -8.17 18.90 5.50
C ALA A 331 -8.41 19.35 6.97
N GLY A 332 -9.20 18.58 7.74
CA GLY A 332 -9.68 18.97 9.07
C GLY A 332 -8.64 18.91 10.20
N ASP A 333 -7.64 18.04 10.09
CA ASP A 333 -6.74 17.77 11.22
C ASP A 333 -5.51 18.71 11.25
N GLN A 334 -5.24 19.42 10.15
CA GLN A 334 -4.18 20.43 10.07
C GLN A 334 -4.52 21.72 10.84
N ALA A 335 -5.80 21.97 11.15
CA ALA A 335 -6.25 23.19 11.83
C ALA A 335 -5.94 23.19 13.33
N SER A 336 -5.95 22.02 13.97
CA SER A 336 -5.64 21.84 15.40
C SER A 336 -4.18 22.18 15.72
N ALA A 337 -3.27 21.91 14.78
CA ALA A 337 -1.84 22.22 14.92
C ALA A 337 -1.52 23.73 14.83
N ARG A 338 -2.39 24.54 14.21
CA ARG A 338 -2.18 26.00 14.10
C ARG A 338 -2.68 26.79 15.30
N GLN A 339 -3.53 26.22 16.16
CA GLN A 339 -4.06 26.92 17.34
C GLN A 339 -3.25 26.72 18.63
N GLY A 340 -2.26 25.81 18.65
CA GLY A 340 -1.41 25.56 19.82
C GLY A 340 -0.17 26.47 19.96
N GLY A 341 0.05 27.41 19.03
CA GLY A 341 1.30 28.17 18.90
C GLY A 341 1.22 29.65 19.29
N GLY A 342 0.31 30.07 20.17
CA GLY A 342 0.15 31.49 20.46
C GLY A 342 -0.47 31.83 21.81
N ARG A 343 0.38 31.97 22.83
CA ARG A 343 0.44 33.07 23.82
C ARG A 343 1.24 32.61 25.04
N VAL A 344 2.48 33.03 25.11
CA VAL A 344 3.16 33.26 26.40
C VAL A 344 3.13 34.78 26.58
N GLN A 345 2.48 35.23 27.66
CA GLN A 345 2.58 36.60 28.16
C GLN A 345 3.98 36.85 28.69
#